data_AF-A0A1D2QPY0-F1
#
_entry.id   AF-A0A1D2QPY0-F1
#
_cell.length_a   1.000
_cell.length_b   1.000
_cell.length_c   1.000
_cell.angle_alpha   90.00
_cell.angle_beta   90.00
_cell.angle_gamma   90.00
#
_symmetry.space_group_name_H-M   'P 1'
#
loop_
_entity.id
_entity.type
_entity.pdbx_description
1 polymer ?
#
loop_
_entity_poly.entity_id
_entity_poly.type
_entity_poly.pdbx_seq_one_letter_code
_entity_poly.pdbx_strand_id
1 'polypeptide(L)'
;MATTVKIIDKDSPYFGQEVEGHRWYYNHLHTGDSPDLFVIQTSDGEKQILSTGIDIDHYENQLLTREKNRLSASVGDEVMITKSGSGSFCRGWDISTPHFISEICSSGHVYFDGYPNGGACIFRPEVQKT
;
A
#
# COMPACT_ATOMS: atom_id res chain seq x y z
N MET A 1 -1.05 -14.33 -1.44
CA MET A 1 0.40 -14.42 -1.20
C MET A 1 0.68 -13.73 0.12
N ALA A 2 1.43 -14.39 0.99
CA ALA A 2 1.96 -13.76 2.19
C ALA A 2 3.00 -12.70 1.78
N THR A 3 3.01 -11.55 2.44
CA THR A 3 4.05 -10.54 2.23
C THR A 3 5.27 -10.95 3.05
N THR A 4 6.45 -10.77 2.50
CA THR A 4 7.70 -11.06 3.20
C THR A 4 8.39 -9.80 3.68
N VAL A 5 9.16 -9.93 4.75
CA VAL A 5 9.96 -8.89 5.37
C VAL A 5 11.42 -9.32 5.26
N LYS A 6 12.25 -8.46 4.68
CA LYS A 6 13.69 -8.68 4.59
C LYS A 6 14.40 -7.95 5.72
N ILE A 7 15.16 -8.67 6.52
CA ILE A 7 15.79 -8.17 7.74
C ILE A 7 17.16 -7.58 7.40
N ILE A 8 17.38 -6.31 7.75
CA ILE A 8 18.63 -5.58 7.48
C ILE A 8 19.36 -5.14 8.76
N ASP A 9 18.77 -5.37 9.92
CA ASP A 9 19.43 -5.18 11.21
C ASP A 9 20.60 -6.17 11.35
N LYS A 10 21.83 -5.64 11.41
CA LYS A 10 23.07 -6.42 11.48
C LYS A 10 23.27 -7.12 12.82
N ASP A 11 22.64 -6.63 13.87
CA ASP A 11 22.74 -7.20 15.20
C ASP A 11 21.68 -8.30 15.44
N SER A 12 20.73 -8.44 14.50
CA SER A 12 19.73 -9.50 14.52
C SER A 12 20.34 -10.86 14.11
N PRO A 13 20.01 -11.96 14.80
CA PRO A 13 20.39 -13.31 14.37
C PRO A 13 19.75 -13.71 13.03
N TYR A 14 18.78 -12.94 12.57
CA TYR A 14 18.06 -13.17 11.31
C TYR A 14 18.53 -12.21 10.20
N PHE A 15 19.64 -11.48 10.39
CA PHE A 15 20.18 -10.55 9.39
C PHE A 15 20.30 -11.20 8.00
N GLY A 16 19.82 -10.50 6.97
CA GLY A 16 19.86 -10.94 5.58
C GLY A 16 18.78 -11.96 5.20
N GLN A 17 17.98 -12.43 6.15
CA GLN A 17 16.88 -13.37 5.87
C GLN A 17 15.64 -12.62 5.35
N GLU A 18 14.86 -13.34 4.56
CA GLU A 18 13.53 -12.93 4.11
C GLU A 18 12.52 -13.90 4.71
N VAL A 19 11.61 -13.37 5.54
CA VAL A 19 10.67 -14.16 6.34
C VAL A 19 9.25 -13.66 6.12
N GLU A 20 8.25 -14.50 6.33
CA GLU A 20 6.86 -14.06 6.32
C GLU A 20 6.64 -13.02 7.41
N GLY A 21 5.96 -11.93 7.09
CA GLY A 21 5.67 -10.90 8.07
C GLY A 21 4.64 -9.89 7.61
N HIS A 22 4.12 -9.14 8.56
CA HIS A 22 3.15 -8.08 8.29
C HIS A 22 3.33 -6.92 9.25
N ARG A 23 2.92 -5.73 8.79
CA ARG A 23 2.87 -4.54 9.64
C ARG A 23 1.75 -4.71 10.66
N TRP A 24 2.10 -4.64 11.93
CA TRP A 24 1.16 -4.74 13.04
C TRP A 24 0.69 -3.37 13.50
N TYR A 25 1.62 -2.43 13.61
CA TYR A 25 1.33 -1.06 14.01
C TYR A 25 1.97 -0.09 13.04
N TYR A 26 1.14 0.83 12.56
CA TYR A 26 1.54 1.97 11.75
C TYR A 26 1.41 3.22 12.63
N ASN A 27 2.52 3.94 12.86
CA ASN A 27 2.48 5.18 13.64
C ASN A 27 1.90 6.33 12.79
N HIS A 28 0.60 6.26 12.51
CA HIS A 28 -0.13 7.25 11.74
C HIS A 28 -0.43 8.56 12.51
N LEU A 29 -0.16 8.62 13.82
CA LEU A 29 -0.52 9.75 14.69
C LEU A 29 0.49 10.91 14.68
N HIS A 30 1.48 10.90 13.79
CA HIS A 30 2.27 12.07 13.42
C HIS A 30 2.92 12.83 14.60
N THR A 31 3.51 12.12 15.57
CA THR A 31 4.50 12.75 16.48
C THR A 31 5.91 12.80 15.88
N GLY A 32 6.14 12.11 14.75
CA GLY A 32 7.27 12.35 13.85
C GLY A 32 8.43 11.36 13.90
N ASP A 33 8.66 10.62 14.99
CA ASP A 33 9.97 9.96 15.19
C ASP A 33 9.95 8.45 15.50
N SER A 34 8.78 7.78 15.55
CA SER A 34 8.76 6.36 15.94
C SER A 34 8.66 5.41 14.74
N PRO A 35 9.55 4.40 14.63
CA PRO A 35 9.46 3.35 13.63
C PRO A 35 8.15 2.54 13.72
N ASP A 36 7.63 2.10 12.57
CA ASP A 36 6.55 1.12 12.49
C ASP A 36 6.94 -0.22 13.13
N LEU A 37 5.95 -0.97 13.63
CA LEU A 37 6.12 -2.31 14.20
C LEU A 37 5.64 -3.38 13.23
N PHE A 38 6.48 -4.39 13.03
CA PHE A 38 6.21 -5.57 12.23
C PHE A 38 6.25 -6.82 13.10
N VAL A 39 5.42 -7.78 12.71
CA VAL A 39 5.44 -9.15 13.23
C VAL A 39 5.97 -10.06 12.13
N ILE A 40 7.00 -10.84 12.45
CA ILE A 40 7.67 -11.76 11.53
C ILE A 40 7.64 -13.20 12.07
N GLN A 41 7.58 -14.17 11.17
CA GLN A 41 7.63 -15.59 11.50
C GLN A 41 9.05 -16.13 11.28
N THR A 42 9.73 -16.47 12.36
CA THR A 42 11.10 -17.01 12.33
C THR A 42 11.12 -18.50 12.68
N SER A 43 12.27 -19.16 12.55
CA SER A 43 12.46 -20.55 12.98
C SER A 43 12.15 -20.76 14.47
N ASP A 44 12.34 -19.73 15.28
CA ASP A 44 12.11 -19.76 16.74
C ASP A 44 10.71 -19.25 17.13
N GLY A 45 9.83 -19.13 16.14
CA GLY A 45 8.46 -18.63 16.27
C GLY A 45 8.31 -17.15 15.91
N GLU A 46 7.19 -16.58 16.35
CA GLU A 46 6.82 -15.19 16.06
C GLU A 46 7.73 -14.21 16.81
N LYS A 47 8.22 -13.18 16.10
CA LYS A 47 9.03 -12.10 16.64
C LYS A 47 8.51 -10.74 16.18
N GLN A 48 8.87 -9.71 16.94
CA GLN A 48 8.61 -8.32 16.60
C GLN A 48 9.88 -7.65 16.10
N ILE A 49 9.75 -6.80 15.08
CA ILE A 49 10.85 -6.01 14.53
C ILE A 49 10.34 -4.63 14.12
N LEU A 50 11.19 -3.62 14.28
CA LEU A 50 10.86 -2.26 13.86
C LEU A 50 11.21 -2.05 12.38
N SER A 51 10.54 -1.08 11.74
CA SER A 51 10.82 -0.67 10.36
C SER A 51 12.29 -0.29 10.12
N THR A 52 12.99 0.21 11.13
CA THR A 52 14.43 0.52 11.07
C THR A 52 15.32 -0.72 10.92
N GLY A 53 14.82 -1.91 11.27
CA GLY A 53 15.54 -3.18 11.17
C GLY A 53 15.22 -3.98 9.91
N ILE A 54 14.41 -3.43 8.99
CA ILE A 54 13.95 -4.14 7.79
C ILE A 54 14.10 -3.27 6.53
N ASP A 55 14.10 -3.93 5.38
CA ASP A 55 13.97 -3.28 4.08
C ASP A 55 12.49 -2.93 3.85
N ILE A 56 12.09 -1.72 4.24
CA ILE A 56 10.70 -1.26 4.14
C ILE A 56 10.24 -1.14 2.68
N ASP A 57 11.14 -0.73 1.78
CA ASP A 57 10.84 -0.59 0.36
C ASP A 57 10.56 -1.95 -0.27
N HIS A 58 11.32 -3.00 0.11
CA HIS A 58 11.02 -4.37 -0.29
C HIS A 58 9.59 -4.79 0.08
N TYR A 59 9.16 -4.48 1.31
CA TYR A 59 7.82 -4.80 1.77
C TYR A 59 6.73 -3.99 1.04
N GLU A 60 6.91 -2.67 0.91
CA GLU A 60 5.95 -1.76 0.26
C GLU A 60 5.79 -2.05 -1.24
N ASN A 61 6.88 -2.41 -1.93
CA ASN A 61 6.85 -2.75 -3.35
C ASN A 61 6.05 -4.04 -3.63
N GLN A 62 6.09 -5.02 -2.73
CA GLN A 62 5.23 -6.20 -2.83
C GLN A 62 3.75 -5.84 -2.71
N LEU A 63 3.42 -4.98 -1.74
CA LEU A 63 2.04 -4.49 -1.56
C LEU A 63 1.58 -3.68 -2.77
N LEU A 64 2.40 -2.78 -3.29
CA LEU A 64 2.11 -2.01 -4.49
C LEU A 64 1.87 -2.92 -5.70
N THR A 65 2.72 -3.94 -5.88
CA THR A 65 2.57 -4.92 -6.97
C THR A 65 1.24 -5.67 -6.83
N ARG A 66 0.89 -6.09 -5.61
CA ARG A 66 -0.40 -6.74 -5.33
C ARG A 66 -1.58 -5.83 -5.65
N GLU A 67 -1.54 -4.55 -5.27
CA GLU A 67 -2.63 -3.62 -5.52
C GLU A 67 -2.75 -3.28 -7.01
N LYS A 68 -1.64 -3.13 -7.74
CA LYS A 68 -1.65 -3.00 -9.21
C LYS A 68 -2.28 -4.22 -9.89
N ASN A 69 -1.90 -5.43 -9.48
CA ASN A 69 -2.48 -6.67 -10.00
C ASN A 69 -3.98 -6.78 -9.67
N ARG A 70 -4.39 -6.39 -8.45
CA ARG A 70 -5.80 -6.38 -8.03
C ARG A 70 -6.63 -5.43 -8.89
N LEU A 71 -6.13 -4.21 -9.11
CA LEU A 71 -6.85 -3.19 -9.86
C LEU A 71 -6.99 -3.55 -11.34
N SER A 72 -6.07 -4.36 -11.89
CA SER A 72 -6.03 -4.73 -13.32
C SER A 72 -5.98 -3.52 -14.27
N ALA A 73 -5.46 -2.40 -13.78
CA ALA A 73 -5.28 -1.15 -14.51
C ALA A 73 -3.99 -0.45 -14.05
N SER A 74 -3.47 0.43 -14.89
CA SER A 74 -2.21 1.15 -14.68
C SER A 74 -2.45 2.65 -14.54
N VAL A 75 -1.47 3.34 -13.96
CA VAL A 75 -1.42 4.80 -13.99
C VAL A 75 -1.43 5.27 -15.44
N GLY A 76 -2.30 6.23 -15.74
CA GLY A 76 -2.56 6.76 -17.07
C GLY A 76 -3.71 6.08 -17.82
N ASP A 77 -4.20 4.93 -17.37
CA ASP A 77 -5.39 4.30 -17.97
C ASP A 77 -6.65 5.12 -17.64
N GLU A 78 -7.54 5.26 -18.63
CA GLU A 78 -8.92 5.72 -18.43
C GLU A 78 -9.79 4.54 -18.04
N VAL A 79 -10.54 4.67 -16.95
CA VAL A 79 -11.35 3.60 -16.38
C VAL A 79 -12.71 4.08 -15.91
N MET A 80 -13.69 3.18 -15.97
CA MET A 80 -14.95 3.29 -15.27
C MET A 80 -14.85 2.64 -13.90
N ILE A 81 -15.32 3.34 -12.86
CA ILE A 81 -15.37 2.79 -11.51
C ILE A 81 -16.65 1.95 -11.38
N THR A 82 -16.51 0.64 -11.23
CA THR A 82 -17.64 -0.29 -11.14
C THR A 82 -18.11 -0.50 -9.70
N LYS A 83 -17.21 -0.31 -8.73
CA LYS A 83 -17.53 -0.34 -7.31
C LYS A 83 -16.66 0.63 -6.54
N SER A 84 -17.31 1.59 -5.88
CA SER A 84 -16.63 2.51 -4.97
C SER A 84 -16.26 1.82 -3.66
N GLY A 85 -15.04 2.06 -3.18
CA GLY A 85 -14.71 1.90 -1.77
C GLY A 85 -14.99 3.18 -0.97
N SER A 86 -14.38 3.29 0.22
CA SER A 86 -14.34 4.55 0.97
C SER A 86 -13.36 5.52 0.33
N GLY A 87 -13.55 6.83 0.49
CA GLY A 87 -12.67 7.79 -0.14
C GLY A 87 -13.05 9.25 0.09
N SER A 88 -12.40 10.13 -0.65
CA SER A 88 -12.68 11.56 -0.70
C SER A 88 -12.60 12.03 -2.14
N PHE A 89 -13.46 12.97 -2.51
CA PHE A 89 -13.51 13.51 -3.87
C PHE A 89 -13.78 15.01 -3.85
N CYS A 90 -13.26 15.70 -4.86
CA CYS A 90 -13.47 17.13 -5.04
C CYS A 90 -14.94 17.41 -5.43
N ARG A 91 -15.43 18.61 -5.09
CA ARG A 91 -16.80 19.02 -5.42
C ARG A 91 -17.05 18.93 -6.94
N GLY A 92 -18.15 18.28 -7.32
CA GLY A 92 -18.56 18.15 -8.73
C GLY A 92 -17.86 17.00 -9.47
N TRP A 93 -17.00 16.23 -8.81
CA TRP A 93 -16.49 14.99 -9.36
C TRP A 93 -17.57 13.91 -9.36
N ASP A 94 -17.78 13.26 -10.50
CA ASP A 94 -18.86 12.32 -10.73
C ASP A 94 -18.33 10.92 -11.03
N ILE A 95 -18.41 10.04 -10.03
CA ILE A 95 -17.95 8.65 -10.08
C ILE A 95 -18.58 7.82 -11.21
N SER A 96 -19.70 8.26 -11.77
CA SER A 96 -20.41 7.57 -12.84
C SER A 96 -19.86 7.85 -14.24
N THR A 97 -18.75 8.59 -14.35
CA THR A 97 -18.08 8.92 -15.60
C THR A 97 -16.69 8.26 -15.72
N PRO A 98 -16.07 8.23 -16.91
CA PRO A 98 -14.70 7.75 -17.05
C PRO A 98 -13.67 8.66 -16.35
N HIS A 99 -12.64 8.07 -15.75
CA HIS A 99 -11.60 8.79 -15.00
C HIS A 99 -10.20 8.24 -15.29
N PHE A 100 -9.19 9.10 -15.21
CA PHE A 100 -7.79 8.69 -15.38
C PHE A 100 -7.16 8.33 -14.03
N ILE A 101 -6.52 7.16 -13.97
CA ILE A 101 -5.73 6.78 -12.81
C ILE A 101 -4.45 7.63 -12.76
N SER A 102 -4.31 8.45 -11.73
CA SER A 102 -3.14 9.29 -11.50
C SER A 102 -2.09 8.61 -10.63
N GLU A 103 -2.51 7.83 -9.63
CA GLU A 103 -1.61 7.13 -8.72
C GLU A 103 -2.25 5.86 -8.14
N ILE A 104 -1.42 4.86 -7.81
CA ILE A 104 -1.79 3.66 -7.07
C ILE A 104 -0.81 3.51 -5.92
N CYS A 105 -1.29 3.46 -4.68
CA CYS A 105 -0.45 3.31 -3.49
C CYS A 105 -0.45 1.87 -2.95
N SER A 106 0.62 1.50 -2.24
CA SER A 106 0.75 0.21 -1.56
C SER A 106 -0.32 -0.05 -0.49
N SER A 107 -0.87 1.01 0.10
CA SER A 107 -1.98 0.92 1.06
C SER A 107 -3.28 0.45 0.42
N GLY A 108 -3.42 0.55 -0.92
CA GLY A 108 -4.65 0.25 -1.66
C GLY A 108 -5.48 1.48 -2.03
N HIS A 109 -5.03 2.69 -1.70
CA HIS A 109 -5.61 3.92 -2.26
C HIS A 109 -5.26 4.07 -3.74
N VAL A 110 -6.24 4.53 -4.51
CA VAL A 110 -6.11 4.88 -5.93
C VAL A 110 -6.57 6.32 -6.11
N TYR A 111 -5.76 7.10 -6.82
CA TYR A 111 -5.98 8.51 -7.07
C TYR A 111 -6.40 8.69 -8.52
N PHE A 112 -7.42 9.51 -8.72
CA PHE A 112 -8.02 9.82 -10.01
C PHE A 112 -7.92 11.31 -10.29
N ASP A 113 -7.74 11.66 -11.57
CA ASP A 113 -7.79 13.02 -12.12
C ASP A 113 -7.03 14.11 -11.32
N GLY A 114 -5.86 13.77 -10.75
CA GLY A 114 -4.96 14.73 -10.11
C GLY A 114 -5.31 15.15 -8.67
N TYR A 115 -6.00 14.31 -7.89
CA TYR A 115 -6.31 14.56 -6.47
C TYR A 115 -5.07 14.94 -5.64
N PRO A 116 -5.14 15.96 -4.74
CA PRO A 116 -6.34 16.68 -4.26
C PRO A 116 -6.73 17.94 -5.05
N ASN A 117 -6.06 18.27 -6.17
CA ASN A 117 -6.29 19.50 -6.94
C ASN A 117 -7.43 19.37 -7.99
N GLY A 118 -8.15 18.26 -7.94
CA GLY A 118 -9.18 17.79 -8.86
C GLY A 118 -9.39 16.30 -8.60
N GLY A 119 -10.49 15.68 -9.00
CA GLY A 119 -10.58 14.22 -8.90
C GLY A 119 -10.94 13.64 -7.53
N ALA A 120 -10.48 12.41 -7.29
CA ALA A 120 -10.81 11.61 -6.11
C ALA A 120 -9.67 10.71 -5.64
N CYS A 121 -9.68 10.37 -4.36
CA CYS A 121 -8.88 9.30 -3.76
C CYS A 121 -9.82 8.26 -3.18
N ILE A 122 -9.75 7.03 -3.67
CA ILE A 122 -10.66 5.94 -3.29
C ILE A 122 -9.84 4.73 -2.83
N PHE A 123 -10.22 4.17 -1.69
CA PHE A 123 -9.61 2.99 -1.10
C PHE A 123 -10.17 1.72 -1.76
N ARG A 124 -9.29 0.98 -2.42
CA ARG A 124 -9.55 -0.30 -3.09
C ARG A 124 -10.80 -0.33 -3.98
N PRO A 125 -10.95 0.61 -4.93
CA PRO A 125 -12.03 0.55 -5.90
C PRO A 125 -11.87 -0.67 -6.82
N GLU A 126 -12.98 -1.09 -7.43
CA GLU A 126 -12.99 -1.96 -8.60
C GLU A 126 -13.24 -1.10 -9.84
N VAL A 127 -12.48 -1.36 -10.90
CA VAL A 127 -12.51 -0.55 -12.13
C VAL A 127 -12.54 -1.44 -13.36
N GLN A 128 -13.03 -0.90 -14.46
CA GLN A 128 -12.99 -1.51 -15.77
C GLN A 128 -12.38 -0.52 -16.75
N LYS A 129 -11.40 -0.96 -17.54
CA LYS A 129 -10.82 -0.13 -18.60
C LYS A 129 -11.88 0.22 -19.63
N THR A 130 -11.90 1.48 -20.03
CA THR A 130 -12.81 2.02 -21.05
C THR A 130 -12.28 1.80 -22.47
#